data_AF-A0A833Y6H3-F1
#
_entry.id   AF-A0A833Y6H3-F1
#
_cell.length_a   1.000
_cell.length_b   1.000
_cell.length_c   1.000
_cell.angle_alpha   90.00
_cell.angle_beta   90.00
_cell.angle_gamma   90.00
#
_symmetry.space_group_name_H-M   'P 1'
#
loop_
_entity.id
_entity.type
_entity.pdbx_description
1 polymer ?
#
loop_
_entity_poly.entity_id
_entity_poly.type
_entity_poly.pdbx_seq_one_letter_code
_entity_poly.pdbx_strand_id
1 'polypeptide(L)'
;DTKYELTQVLFLKAQKLFLRKFICCTRILEMKMIGLIGSLGSIWLVLAISAVVAQPSSSPSPVLDSEGRPLERGVEYYINPAITDNGGRFTLINRNDSCPFYVGQENVSGPEGFPVIFTPFAEEDTVIRENRDLRIVFSASTICVQSTAWKLGERDPESQRRLIVTGEDQGRLSTGNYFRLVKAAVGDNIYEISWCPTDVCPTCRFNCGTAGGLVENGKRLLALDGSVLPVMFERNA
;
A
#
# COMPACT_ATOMS: atom_id res chain seq x y z
N ASP A 1 11.85 11.95 20.87
CA ASP A 1 12.90 11.49 19.94
C ASP A 1 14.16 10.85 20.51
N THR A 2 14.19 10.38 21.75
CA THR A 2 15.26 9.46 22.20
C THR A 2 14.71 8.10 22.65
N LYS A 3 13.45 8.06 23.09
CA LYS A 3 12.80 6.84 23.60
C LYS A 3 12.47 5.82 22.49
N TYR A 4 12.01 6.28 21.33
CA TYR A 4 11.69 5.41 20.18
C TYR A 4 12.94 4.78 19.54
N GLU A 5 14.00 5.56 19.35
CA GLU A 5 15.33 5.09 18.91
C GLU A 5 15.93 4.04 19.87
N LEU A 6 15.87 4.30 21.19
CA LEU A 6 16.32 3.33 22.20
C LEU A 6 15.50 2.04 22.17
N THR A 7 14.20 2.12 21.89
CA THR A 7 13.31 0.94 21.84
C THR A 7 13.61 0.08 20.61
N GLN A 8 13.86 0.69 19.45
CA GLN A 8 14.28 -0.04 18.24
C GLN A 8 15.67 -0.67 18.37
N VAL A 9 16.63 0.04 18.96
CA VAL A 9 17.99 -0.49 19.21
C VAL A 9 17.96 -1.63 20.23
N LEU A 10 17.12 -1.55 21.25
CA LEU A 10 16.89 -2.63 22.21
C LEU A 10 16.24 -3.84 21.56
N PHE A 11 15.27 -3.64 20.65
CA PHE A 11 14.63 -4.72 19.91
C PHE A 11 15.60 -5.45 18.97
N LEU A 12 16.43 -4.69 18.23
CA LEU A 12 17.51 -5.24 17.39
C LEU A 12 18.57 -5.99 18.21
N LYS A 13 18.94 -5.47 19.39
CA LYS A 13 19.87 -6.13 20.31
C LYS A 13 19.28 -7.42 20.90
N ALA A 14 18.00 -7.41 21.28
CA ALA A 14 17.31 -8.58 21.78
C ALA A 14 17.24 -9.68 20.71
N GLN A 15 16.91 -9.33 19.47
CA GLN A 15 16.91 -10.26 18.33
C GLN A 15 18.31 -10.84 18.07
N LYS A 16 19.37 -10.02 18.05
CA LYS A 16 20.76 -10.50 17.89
C LYS A 16 21.23 -11.40 19.04
N LEU A 17 20.81 -11.12 20.27
CA LEU A 17 21.15 -11.93 21.45
C LEU A 17 20.42 -13.27 21.45
N PHE A 18 19.15 -13.29 21.00
CA PHE A 18 18.36 -14.50 20.83
C PHE A 18 18.96 -15.39 19.74
N LEU A 19 19.35 -14.81 18.60
CA LEU A 19 20.01 -15.52 17.50
C LEU A 19 21.35 -16.12 17.94
N ARG A 20 22.17 -15.38 18.69
CA ARG A 20 23.44 -15.88 19.24
C ARG A 20 23.25 -17.00 20.27
N LYS A 21 22.25 -16.90 21.15
CA LYS A 21 21.93 -17.97 22.12
C LYS A 21 21.40 -19.22 21.42
N PHE A 22 20.58 -19.06 20.38
CA PHE A 22 20.08 -20.17 19.56
C PHE A 22 21.23 -20.90 18.84
N ILE A 23 22.14 -20.16 18.19
CA ILE A 23 23.31 -20.72 17.49
C ILE A 23 24.30 -21.41 18.46
N CYS A 24 24.45 -20.90 19.69
CA CYS A 24 25.30 -21.50 20.71
C CYS A 24 24.68 -22.80 21.26
N CYS A 25 23.35 -22.82 21.45
CA CYS A 25 22.62 -24.00 21.93
C CYS A 25 22.63 -25.15 20.91
N THR A 26 22.54 -24.85 19.60
CA THR A 26 22.68 -25.85 18.54
C THR A 26 24.09 -26.43 18.45
N ARG A 27 25.15 -25.62 18.63
CA ARG A 27 26.54 -26.15 18.64
C ARG A 27 26.90 -26.97 19.89
N ILE A 28 26.31 -26.67 21.04
CA ILE A 28 26.54 -27.42 22.29
C ILE A 28 25.80 -28.77 22.29
N LEU A 29 24.66 -28.88 21.60
CA LEU A 29 23.98 -30.16 21.40
C LEU A 29 24.71 -31.08 20.43
N GLU A 30 25.38 -30.55 19.41
CA GLU A 30 26.12 -31.36 18.41
C GLU A 30 27.39 -32.02 18.98
N MET A 31 28.08 -31.39 19.94
CA MET A 31 29.37 -31.90 20.42
C MET A 31 29.30 -32.95 21.54
N LYS A 32 28.12 -33.28 22.07
CA LYS A 32 27.96 -34.24 23.18
C LYS A 32 27.46 -35.63 22.78
N MET A 33 27.16 -35.86 21.51
CA MET A 33 26.66 -37.15 20.98
C MET A 33 27.57 -37.71 19.88
N ILE A 34 28.89 -37.76 20.10
CA ILE A 34 29.81 -38.52 19.21
C ILE A 34 30.70 -39.48 20.03
N GLY A 35 30.53 -39.53 21.36
CA GLY A 35 31.19 -40.50 22.22
C GLY A 35 30.30 -41.72 22.45
N LEU A 36 30.74 -42.87 21.95
CA LEU A 36 30.22 -44.22 22.17
C LEU A 36 28.90 -44.57 21.46
N ILE A 37 28.98 -45.52 20.50
CA ILE A 37 28.45 -46.88 20.62
C ILE A 37 28.64 -47.57 19.26
N GLY A 38 29.39 -48.67 19.26
CA GLY A 38 29.52 -49.56 18.11
C GLY A 38 28.28 -50.43 17.91
N SER A 39 28.11 -50.87 16.66
CA SER A 39 27.54 -52.16 16.26
C SER A 39 26.37 -52.72 17.09
N LEU A 40 25.14 -52.57 16.58
CA LEU A 40 24.15 -53.63 16.30
C LEU A 40 22.73 -53.04 16.20
N GLY A 41 21.98 -53.49 15.20
CA GLY A 41 20.52 -53.57 15.31
C GLY A 41 19.73 -52.43 14.70
N SER A 42 19.22 -52.69 13.50
CA SER A 42 18.04 -52.07 12.88
C SER A 42 16.92 -51.78 13.89
N ILE A 43 16.18 -50.68 13.63
CA ILE A 43 14.95 -50.18 14.29
C ILE A 43 15.20 -48.83 14.98
N TRP A 44 15.39 -47.79 14.16
CA TRP A 44 14.82 -46.48 14.42
C TRP A 44 14.39 -45.96 13.05
N LEU A 45 13.16 -46.30 12.68
CA LEU A 45 12.50 -45.69 11.54
C LEU A 45 12.51 -44.19 11.80
N VAL A 46 13.25 -43.49 10.96
CA VAL A 46 13.54 -42.07 11.06
C VAL A 46 12.23 -41.31 10.93
N LEU A 47 11.62 -40.93 12.06
CA LEU A 47 10.66 -39.84 12.12
C LEU A 47 11.45 -38.55 11.87
N ALA A 48 11.82 -38.35 10.62
CA ALA A 48 12.27 -37.06 10.12
C ALA A 48 11.06 -36.14 10.21
N ILE A 49 10.95 -35.44 11.33
CA ILE A 49 10.09 -34.27 11.48
C ILE A 49 10.64 -33.25 10.47
N SER A 50 10.10 -33.26 9.26
CA SER A 50 10.25 -32.18 8.31
C SER A 50 9.47 -30.99 8.89
N ALA A 51 10.06 -30.30 9.85
CA ALA A 51 9.65 -28.95 10.20
C ALA A 51 9.97 -28.08 8.98
N VAL A 52 9.02 -27.97 8.06
CA VAL A 52 9.05 -26.94 7.02
C VAL A 52 8.92 -25.62 7.77
N VAL A 53 10.05 -25.00 8.08
CA VAL A 53 10.09 -23.60 8.49
C VAL A 53 9.61 -22.83 7.28
N ALA A 54 8.33 -22.44 7.27
CA ALA A 54 7.84 -21.45 6.34
C ALA A 54 8.70 -20.21 6.52
N GLN A 55 9.59 -19.95 5.56
CA GLN A 55 10.33 -18.70 5.53
C GLN A 55 9.28 -17.59 5.41
N PRO A 56 9.35 -16.52 6.22
CA PRO A 56 8.50 -15.37 6.00
C PRO A 56 8.74 -14.89 4.58
N SER A 57 7.71 -14.93 3.74
CA SER A 57 7.76 -14.32 2.42
C SER A 57 8.12 -12.85 2.62
N SER A 58 9.25 -12.42 2.07
CA SER A 58 9.76 -11.05 2.18
C SER A 58 8.93 -10.04 1.37
N SER A 59 7.92 -10.49 0.64
CA SER A 59 6.99 -9.64 -0.11
C SER A 59 5.99 -8.96 0.82
N PRO A 60 5.68 -7.66 0.63
CA PRO A 60 4.62 -7.01 1.40
C PRO A 60 3.27 -7.69 1.25
N SER A 61 2.44 -7.55 2.28
CA SER A 61 1.09 -8.09 2.34
C SER A 61 0.22 -7.58 1.18
N PRO A 62 -0.75 -8.38 0.71
CA PRO A 62 -1.73 -7.91 -0.25
C PRO A 62 -2.65 -6.85 0.35
N VAL A 63 -3.06 -5.89 -0.47
CA VAL A 63 -4.19 -5.01 -0.16
C VAL A 63 -5.48 -5.82 -0.34
N LEU A 64 -6.40 -5.72 0.62
CA LEU A 64 -7.63 -6.49 0.64
C LEU A 64 -8.85 -5.60 0.35
N ASP A 65 -9.84 -6.15 -0.33
CA ASP A 65 -11.16 -5.54 -0.48
C ASP A 65 -11.98 -5.68 0.81
N SER A 66 -13.17 -5.10 0.82
CA SER A 66 -14.12 -5.11 1.94
C SER A 66 -14.58 -6.52 2.33
N GLU A 67 -14.47 -7.49 1.42
CA GLU A 67 -14.76 -8.90 1.66
C GLU A 67 -13.52 -9.70 2.10
N GLY A 68 -12.36 -9.04 2.22
CA GLY A 68 -11.10 -9.67 2.64
C GLY A 68 -10.36 -10.40 1.52
N ARG A 69 -10.72 -10.19 0.25
CA ARG A 69 -10.03 -10.78 -0.90
C ARG A 69 -8.93 -9.85 -1.40
N PRO A 70 -7.79 -10.35 -1.89
CA PRO A 70 -6.77 -9.51 -2.49
C PRO A 70 -7.29 -8.67 -3.65
N LEU A 71 -6.83 -7.42 -3.74
CA LEU A 71 -6.99 -6.59 -4.93
C LEU A 71 -6.13 -7.16 -6.06
N GLU A 72 -6.70 -7.22 -7.25
CA GLU A 72 -6.09 -7.81 -8.43
C GLU A 72 -5.83 -6.74 -9.49
N ARG A 73 -4.74 -6.91 -10.26
CA ARG A 73 -4.45 -6.07 -11.42
C ARG A 73 -5.61 -6.15 -12.41
N GLY A 74 -5.99 -5.00 -12.97
CA GLY A 74 -6.95 -4.96 -14.09
C GLY A 74 -8.41 -5.16 -13.69
N VAL A 75 -8.69 -5.45 -12.41
CA VAL A 75 -10.05 -5.57 -11.88
C VAL A 75 -10.52 -4.19 -11.40
N GLU A 76 -11.82 -3.94 -11.58
CA GLU A 76 -12.47 -2.70 -11.18
C GLU A 76 -12.88 -2.72 -9.70
N TYR A 77 -12.58 -1.64 -8.98
CA TYR A 77 -12.97 -1.45 -7.58
C TYR A 77 -13.50 -0.05 -7.36
N TYR A 78 -14.57 0.10 -6.58
CA TYR A 78 -14.95 1.37 -5.99
C TYR A 78 -14.07 1.67 -4.78
N ILE A 79 -13.67 2.94 -4.63
CA ILE A 79 -13.01 3.44 -3.42
C ILE A 79 -14.06 4.13 -2.58
N ASN A 80 -14.26 3.67 -1.35
CA ASN A 80 -15.20 4.22 -0.37
C ASN A 80 -14.44 4.83 0.82
N PRO A 81 -14.94 5.93 1.43
CA PRO A 81 -14.48 6.35 2.75
C PRO A 81 -14.83 5.28 3.80
N ALA A 82 -13.89 4.94 4.69
CA ALA A 82 -14.08 3.80 5.60
C ALA A 82 -14.61 4.17 7.01
N ILE A 83 -14.34 5.38 7.50
CA ILE A 83 -14.59 5.78 8.91
C ILE A 83 -15.34 7.13 8.99
N THR A 84 -15.97 7.55 7.90
CA THR A 84 -16.71 8.81 7.89
C THR A 84 -18.02 8.68 7.13
N ASP A 85 -19.07 9.29 7.69
CA ASP A 85 -20.37 9.43 7.04
C ASP A 85 -20.38 10.60 6.04
N ASN A 86 -19.25 11.30 5.88
CA ASN A 86 -19.11 12.46 5.02
C ASN A 86 -18.44 12.10 3.70
N GLY A 87 -19.17 12.31 2.60
CA GLY A 87 -18.71 12.02 1.25
C GLY A 87 -19.05 10.59 0.80
N GLY A 88 -19.14 10.40 -0.51
CA GLY A 88 -19.41 9.12 -1.14
C GLY A 88 -18.18 8.51 -1.80
N ARG A 89 -18.44 7.65 -2.79
CA ARG A 89 -17.39 7.01 -3.59
C ARG A 89 -16.52 8.03 -4.30
N PHE A 90 -15.33 7.60 -4.66
CA PHE A 90 -14.44 8.41 -5.47
C PHE A 90 -15.00 8.62 -6.88
N THR A 91 -14.76 9.82 -7.39
CA THR A 91 -15.32 10.29 -8.66
C THR A 91 -14.39 11.30 -9.33
N LEU A 92 -14.77 11.72 -10.53
CA LEU A 92 -14.11 12.77 -11.30
C LEU A 92 -14.77 14.12 -10.99
N ILE A 93 -14.02 15.06 -10.44
CA ILE A 93 -14.51 16.38 -10.07
C ILE A 93 -14.10 17.41 -11.13
N ASN A 94 -15.10 18.00 -11.77
CA ASN A 94 -14.91 19.19 -12.59
C ASN A 94 -14.81 20.41 -11.67
N ARG A 95 -13.60 20.81 -11.26
CA ARG A 95 -13.37 21.93 -10.34
C ARG A 95 -13.62 23.30 -11.01
N ASN A 96 -13.10 23.48 -12.23
CA ASN A 96 -12.96 24.77 -12.91
C ASN A 96 -13.68 24.82 -14.27
N ASP A 97 -14.72 24.01 -14.47
CA ASP A 97 -15.44 23.85 -15.74
C ASP A 97 -14.52 23.61 -16.95
N SER A 98 -13.44 22.86 -16.71
CA SER A 98 -12.36 22.62 -17.66
C SER A 98 -11.62 21.31 -17.37
N CYS A 99 -10.85 20.86 -18.37
CA CYS A 99 -9.98 19.70 -18.26
C CYS A 99 -8.56 20.12 -17.80
N PRO A 100 -7.83 19.23 -17.10
CA PRO A 100 -8.23 17.89 -16.68
C PRO A 100 -9.17 17.92 -15.45
N PHE A 101 -9.91 16.83 -15.24
CA PHE A 101 -10.69 16.67 -14.02
C PHE A 101 -9.78 16.35 -12.82
N TYR A 102 -10.28 16.68 -11.64
CA TYR A 102 -9.65 16.38 -10.37
C TYR A 102 -10.16 15.06 -9.81
N VAL A 103 -9.36 14.42 -8.98
CA VAL A 103 -9.78 13.26 -8.21
C VAL A 103 -10.47 13.76 -6.95
N GLY A 104 -11.60 13.16 -6.59
CA GLY A 104 -12.34 13.55 -5.40
C GLY A 104 -13.38 12.52 -4.99
N GLN A 105 -14.34 12.96 -4.17
CA GLN A 105 -15.45 12.15 -3.69
C GLN A 105 -16.77 12.78 -4.09
N GLU A 106 -17.79 11.94 -4.29
CA GLU A 106 -19.17 12.42 -4.28
C GLU A 106 -19.49 13.11 -2.95
N ASN A 107 -20.42 14.07 -2.99
CA ASN A 107 -20.76 14.85 -1.79
C ASN A 107 -21.53 14.05 -0.75
N VAL A 108 -22.34 13.10 -1.22
CA VAL A 108 -23.22 12.25 -0.43
C VAL A 108 -22.86 10.79 -0.62
N SER A 109 -23.06 9.99 0.42
CA SER A 109 -22.92 8.54 0.30
C SER A 109 -24.00 7.98 -0.63
N GLY A 110 -23.61 7.03 -1.49
CA GLY A 110 -24.48 6.47 -2.51
C GLY A 110 -23.71 5.61 -3.52
N PRO A 111 -24.41 5.07 -4.53
CA PRO A 111 -23.80 4.24 -5.55
C PRO A 111 -23.04 5.05 -6.61
N GLU A 112 -23.29 6.35 -6.71
CA GLU A 112 -22.62 7.27 -7.64
C GLU A 112 -21.11 7.33 -7.38
N GLY A 113 -20.34 7.53 -8.44
CA GLY A 113 -18.88 7.45 -8.46
C GLY A 113 -18.39 6.46 -9.51
N PHE A 114 -17.08 6.46 -9.75
CA PHE A 114 -16.47 5.62 -10.79
C PHE A 114 -15.54 4.58 -10.18
N PRO A 115 -15.56 3.34 -10.69
CA PRO A 115 -14.56 2.37 -10.26
C PRO A 115 -13.18 2.77 -10.79
N VAL A 116 -12.15 2.26 -10.13
CA VAL A 116 -10.76 2.39 -10.54
C VAL A 116 -10.17 1.02 -10.87
N ILE A 117 -9.15 1.04 -11.73
CA ILE A 117 -8.28 -0.08 -12.01
C ILE A 117 -6.90 0.23 -11.41
N PHE A 118 -6.35 -0.75 -10.70
CA PHE A 118 -5.01 -0.70 -10.15
C PHE A 118 -4.03 -1.47 -11.05
N THR A 119 -2.86 -0.89 -11.28
CA THR A 119 -1.76 -1.53 -12.01
C THR A 119 -0.47 -1.41 -11.19
N PRO A 120 0.08 -2.51 -10.64
CA PRO A 120 1.36 -2.50 -9.95
C PRO A 120 2.49 -2.01 -10.83
N PHE A 121 3.48 -1.36 -10.24
CA PHE A 121 4.73 -0.97 -10.91
C PHE A 121 5.51 -2.19 -11.43
N ALA A 122 5.59 -3.26 -10.63
CA ALA A 122 6.20 -4.52 -11.07
C ALA A 122 5.28 -5.22 -12.09
N GLU A 123 5.72 -5.34 -13.34
CA GLU A 123 4.90 -5.86 -14.45
C GLU A 123 4.49 -7.33 -14.28
N GLU A 124 5.19 -8.09 -13.44
CA GLU A 124 4.87 -9.48 -13.12
C GLU A 124 3.80 -9.64 -12.03
N ASP A 125 3.56 -8.60 -11.22
CA ASP A 125 2.64 -8.67 -10.09
C ASP A 125 1.17 -8.67 -10.54
N THR A 126 0.44 -9.74 -10.19
CA THR A 126 -1.01 -9.84 -10.44
C THR A 126 -1.85 -9.35 -9.26
N VAL A 127 -1.24 -9.19 -8.09
CA VAL A 127 -1.89 -8.78 -6.84
C VAL A 127 -1.36 -7.42 -6.41
N ILE A 128 -2.26 -6.53 -5.97
CA ILE A 128 -1.89 -5.24 -5.42
C ILE A 128 -1.34 -5.42 -4.01
N ARG A 129 -0.12 -4.96 -3.77
CA ARG A 129 0.58 -5.11 -2.48
C ARG A 129 0.72 -3.78 -1.75
N GLU A 130 0.67 -3.87 -0.44
CA GLU A 130 0.81 -2.71 0.46
C GLU A 130 2.18 -2.05 0.26
N ASN A 131 2.19 -0.71 0.32
CA ASN A 131 3.40 0.13 0.25
C ASN A 131 4.31 -0.16 -0.97
N ARG A 132 3.72 -0.62 -2.09
CA ARG A 132 4.36 -0.73 -3.40
C ARG A 132 3.80 0.34 -4.34
N ASP A 133 4.64 0.82 -5.26
CA ASP A 133 4.20 1.78 -6.27
C ASP A 133 3.18 1.14 -7.22
N LEU A 134 2.11 1.88 -7.50
CA LEU A 134 1.07 1.47 -8.43
C LEU A 134 0.44 2.68 -9.12
N ARG A 135 -0.17 2.42 -10.27
CA ARG A 135 -1.00 3.39 -10.99
C ARG A 135 -2.47 3.16 -10.66
N ILE A 136 -3.23 4.24 -10.57
CA ILE A 136 -4.67 4.24 -10.34
C ILE A 136 -5.31 4.94 -11.53
N VAL A 137 -6.32 4.33 -12.15
CA VAL A 137 -7.01 4.88 -13.32
C VAL A 137 -8.51 4.74 -13.11
N PHE A 138 -9.28 5.81 -13.25
CA PHE A 138 -10.74 5.64 -13.27
C PHE A 138 -11.18 4.91 -14.54
N SER A 139 -11.98 3.85 -14.40
CA SER A 139 -12.66 3.22 -15.51
C SER A 139 -13.91 4.02 -15.86
N ALA A 140 -13.70 5.12 -16.59
CA ALA A 140 -14.75 6.06 -16.97
C ALA A 140 -14.41 6.68 -18.32
N SER A 141 -15.44 6.89 -19.15
CA SER A 141 -15.33 7.72 -20.36
C SER A 141 -15.64 9.16 -20.00
N THR A 142 -14.80 10.10 -20.45
CA THR A 142 -14.94 11.53 -20.12
C THR A 142 -14.93 12.38 -21.39
N ILE A 143 -15.36 13.64 -21.27
CA ILE A 143 -15.23 14.64 -22.33
C ILE A 143 -13.78 15.15 -22.50
N CYS A 144 -12.92 14.88 -21.53
CA CYS A 144 -11.51 15.27 -21.58
C CYS A 144 -10.75 14.30 -22.48
N VAL A 145 -9.88 14.83 -23.35
CA VAL A 145 -8.98 14.02 -24.19
C VAL A 145 -7.89 13.35 -23.34
N GLN A 146 -7.59 13.92 -22.18
CA GLN A 146 -6.60 13.41 -21.24
C GLN A 146 -7.05 12.09 -20.60
N SER A 147 -6.07 11.23 -20.30
CA SER A 147 -6.22 10.01 -19.51
C SER A 147 -6.88 10.28 -18.15
N THR A 148 -7.66 9.33 -17.66
CA THR A 148 -8.23 9.31 -16.30
C THR A 148 -7.25 8.74 -15.25
N ALA A 149 -6.00 8.49 -15.64
CA ALA A 149 -4.93 8.10 -14.72
C ALA A 149 -4.72 9.18 -13.67
N TRP A 150 -4.61 8.77 -12.41
CA TRP A 150 -4.34 9.69 -11.32
C TRP A 150 -2.91 10.20 -11.40
N LYS A 151 -2.71 11.46 -11.06
CA LYS A 151 -1.42 12.12 -11.01
C LYS A 151 -1.38 13.14 -9.88
N LEU A 152 -0.23 13.27 -9.21
CA LEU A 152 0.02 14.41 -8.35
C LEU A 152 0.14 15.68 -9.19
N GLY A 153 -0.79 16.62 -8.98
CA GLY A 153 -0.77 17.94 -9.59
C GLY A 153 0.24 18.87 -8.92
N GLU A 154 0.35 20.08 -9.47
CA GLU A 154 1.13 21.14 -8.84
C GLU A 154 0.51 21.59 -7.51
N ARG A 155 1.29 22.31 -6.70
CA ARG A 155 0.77 22.90 -5.47
C ARG A 155 -0.23 23.99 -5.85
N ASP A 156 -1.46 23.83 -5.39
CA ASP A 156 -2.54 24.76 -5.63
C ASP A 156 -2.26 26.08 -4.89
N PRO A 157 -2.31 27.23 -5.58
CA PRO A 157 -1.95 28.51 -4.97
C PRO A 157 -2.95 29.01 -3.93
N GLU A 158 -4.21 28.55 -3.98
CA GLU A 158 -5.26 28.97 -3.06
C GLU A 158 -5.22 28.15 -1.76
N SER A 159 -5.37 26.84 -1.87
CA SER A 159 -5.35 25.94 -0.72
C SER A 159 -3.95 25.67 -0.17
N GLN A 160 -2.90 26.00 -0.94
CA GLN A 160 -1.51 25.62 -0.68
C GLN A 160 -1.30 24.11 -0.56
N ARG A 161 -2.24 23.27 -1.01
CA ARG A 161 -2.14 21.80 -0.99
C ARG A 161 -1.78 21.25 -2.36
N ARG A 162 -1.27 20.02 -2.41
CA ARG A 162 -0.97 19.34 -3.67
C ARG A 162 -2.16 18.48 -4.07
N LEU A 163 -2.91 18.93 -5.07
CA LEU A 163 -4.15 18.28 -5.51
C LEU A 163 -3.84 17.05 -6.37
N ILE A 164 -4.70 16.03 -6.31
CA ILE A 164 -4.64 14.88 -7.21
C ILE A 164 -5.53 15.17 -8.42
N VAL A 165 -4.95 15.09 -9.61
CA VAL A 165 -5.58 15.38 -10.90
C VAL A 165 -5.57 14.16 -11.80
N THR A 166 -6.33 14.19 -12.88
CA THR A 166 -6.23 13.20 -13.95
C THR A 166 -5.21 13.58 -15.02
N GLY A 167 -4.62 12.57 -15.65
CA GLY A 167 -3.72 12.70 -16.79
C GLY A 167 -2.39 11.98 -16.60
N GLU A 168 -1.59 12.01 -17.67
CA GLU A 168 -0.26 11.40 -17.70
C GLU A 168 0.82 12.40 -17.24
N ASP A 169 1.79 11.92 -16.47
CA ASP A 169 2.99 12.66 -16.09
C ASP A 169 4.00 12.58 -17.23
N GLN A 170 4.30 13.74 -17.80
CA GLN A 170 5.24 13.90 -18.91
C GLN A 170 6.70 13.96 -18.44
N GLY A 171 6.94 13.89 -17.13
CA GLY A 171 8.28 13.74 -16.58
C GLY A 171 8.94 12.44 -17.05
N ARG A 172 10.27 12.44 -17.17
CA ARG A 172 11.08 11.32 -17.69
C ARG A 172 10.78 9.95 -17.05
N LEU A 173 10.41 9.95 -15.77
CA LEU A 173 10.12 8.74 -14.99
C LEU A 173 8.62 8.58 -14.68
N SER A 174 7.78 9.53 -15.11
CA SER A 174 6.34 9.59 -14.83
C SER A 174 5.98 9.38 -13.35
N THR A 175 6.87 9.81 -12.44
CA THR A 175 6.74 9.63 -10.98
C THR A 175 5.44 10.21 -10.42
N GLY A 176 4.87 11.23 -11.06
CA GLY A 176 3.60 11.82 -10.66
C GLY A 176 2.43 10.84 -10.69
N ASN A 177 2.49 9.78 -11.49
CA ASN A 177 1.40 8.80 -11.63
C ASN A 177 1.45 7.62 -10.66
N TYR A 178 2.48 7.54 -9.81
CA TYR A 178 2.67 6.39 -8.92
C TYR A 178 2.31 6.72 -7.47
N PHE A 179 1.33 5.97 -6.98
CA PHE A 179 0.78 6.06 -5.63
C PHE A 179 1.10 4.78 -4.86
N ARG A 180 0.77 4.77 -3.57
CA ARG A 180 0.87 3.61 -2.69
C ARG A 180 -0.37 3.49 -1.83
N LEU A 181 -0.75 2.25 -1.55
CA LEU A 181 -1.77 1.92 -0.57
C LEU A 181 -1.08 1.44 0.70
N VAL A 182 -1.23 2.20 1.77
CA VAL A 182 -0.60 1.92 3.07
C VAL A 182 -1.67 1.43 4.02
N LYS A 183 -1.39 0.40 4.82
CA LYS A 183 -2.35 -0.08 5.82
C LYS A 183 -2.63 1.03 6.84
N ALA A 184 -3.91 1.34 7.08
CA ALA A 184 -4.27 2.30 8.11
C ALA A 184 -3.99 1.73 9.51
N ALA A 185 -3.72 2.60 10.48
CA ALA A 185 -3.49 2.18 11.87
C ALA A 185 -4.76 1.69 12.59
N VAL A 186 -5.94 1.87 11.97
CA VAL A 186 -7.25 1.61 12.55
C VAL A 186 -8.09 0.77 11.60
N GLY A 187 -8.78 -0.22 12.16
CA GLY A 187 -9.68 -1.12 11.44
C GLY A 187 -8.99 -2.11 10.51
N ASP A 188 -9.74 -3.15 10.14
CA ASP A 188 -9.32 -4.15 9.18
C ASP A 188 -9.72 -3.73 7.76
N ASN A 189 -8.88 -4.08 6.78
CA ASN A 189 -9.09 -3.74 5.35
C ASN A 189 -9.30 -2.24 5.08
N ILE A 190 -8.77 -1.38 5.96
CA ILE A 190 -8.71 0.07 5.79
C ILE A 190 -7.30 0.48 5.40
N TYR A 191 -7.21 1.39 4.44
CA TYR A 191 -5.97 1.83 3.82
C TYR A 191 -5.92 3.36 3.70
N GLU A 192 -4.72 3.87 3.50
CA GLU A 192 -4.43 5.26 3.21
C GLU A 192 -3.77 5.34 1.84
N ILE A 193 -4.23 6.26 0.99
CA ILE A 193 -3.61 6.52 -0.31
C ILE A 193 -2.48 7.51 -0.09
N SER A 194 -1.27 7.19 -0.52
CA SER A 194 -0.12 8.08 -0.43
C SER A 194 0.60 8.23 -1.76
N TRP A 195 1.37 9.30 -1.90
CA TRP A 195 2.25 9.54 -3.04
C TRP A 195 3.70 9.57 -2.54
N CYS A 196 4.50 8.59 -2.96
CA CYS A 196 5.90 8.44 -2.59
C CYS A 196 6.59 7.42 -3.52
N PRO A 197 6.92 7.77 -4.78
CA PRO A 197 7.25 6.80 -5.83
C PRO A 197 8.69 6.26 -5.74
N THR A 198 9.00 5.54 -4.65
CA THR A 198 10.36 5.06 -4.36
C THR A 198 10.73 3.72 -5.02
N ASP A 199 9.78 3.00 -5.62
CA ASP A 199 10.12 1.84 -6.47
C ASP A 199 10.51 2.31 -7.88
N VAL A 200 9.85 3.34 -8.39
CA VAL A 200 10.18 4.00 -9.66
C VAL A 200 11.57 4.63 -9.61
N CYS A 201 11.91 5.30 -8.51
CA CYS A 201 13.23 5.88 -8.30
C CYS A 201 13.70 5.74 -6.84
N PRO A 202 14.39 4.64 -6.49
CA PRO A 202 14.85 4.38 -5.11
C PRO A 202 15.85 5.39 -4.56
N THR A 203 16.57 6.09 -5.44
CA THR A 203 17.58 7.10 -5.06
C THR A 203 17.04 8.52 -5.02
N CYS A 204 15.83 8.74 -5.54
CA CYS A 204 15.20 10.06 -5.55
C CYS A 204 14.71 10.44 -4.16
N ARG A 205 14.73 11.75 -3.85
CA ARG A 205 14.18 12.30 -2.61
C ARG A 205 12.87 13.01 -2.91
N PHE A 206 11.76 12.33 -2.65
CA PHE A 206 10.43 12.90 -2.82
C PHE A 206 9.96 13.56 -1.53
N ASN A 207 9.24 14.68 -1.66
CA ASN A 207 8.42 15.19 -0.57
C ASN A 207 7.16 14.32 -0.49
N CYS A 208 7.21 13.20 0.22
CA CYS A 208 6.10 12.26 0.27
C CYS A 208 4.89 12.84 1.03
N GLY A 209 3.70 12.31 0.77
CA GLY A 209 2.49 12.77 1.46
C GLY A 209 1.37 11.75 1.38
N THR A 210 0.50 11.77 2.39
CA THR A 210 -0.72 10.97 2.44
C THR A 210 -1.90 11.83 2.00
N ALA A 211 -2.78 11.23 1.21
CA ALA A 211 -3.93 11.89 0.64
C ALA A 211 -5.08 11.99 1.63
N GLY A 212 -5.85 13.06 1.47
CA GLY A 212 -6.95 13.44 2.33
C GLY A 212 -7.97 14.28 1.58
N GLY A 213 -9.14 14.47 2.19
CA GLY A 213 -10.17 15.33 1.63
C GLY A 213 -9.79 16.81 1.72
N LEU A 214 -10.19 17.58 0.70
CA LEU A 214 -10.24 19.04 0.70
C LEU A 214 -11.65 19.45 0.25
N VAL A 215 -12.39 20.14 1.11
CA VAL A 215 -13.72 20.65 0.78
C VAL A 215 -13.60 22.12 0.41
N GLU A 216 -14.01 22.46 -0.80
CA GLU A 216 -14.02 23.83 -1.32
C GLU A 216 -15.21 24.03 -2.26
N ASN A 217 -15.93 25.13 -2.12
CA ASN A 217 -17.06 25.48 -3.00
C ASN A 217 -18.09 24.34 -3.20
N GLY A 218 -18.33 23.54 -2.15
CA GLY A 218 -19.23 22.40 -2.20
C GLY A 218 -18.70 21.20 -3.00
N LYS A 219 -17.42 21.16 -3.34
CA LYS A 219 -16.72 20.04 -3.99
C LYS A 219 -15.77 19.39 -3.00
N ARG A 220 -15.61 18.06 -3.08
CA ARG A 220 -14.69 17.28 -2.25
C ARG A 220 -13.55 16.76 -3.10
N LEU A 221 -12.42 17.46 -3.08
CA LEU A 221 -11.21 17.10 -3.82
C LEU A 221 -10.31 16.20 -2.96
N LEU A 222 -9.49 15.38 -3.62
CA LEU A 222 -8.40 14.63 -2.99
C LEU A 222 -7.10 15.44 -3.09
N ALA A 223 -6.41 15.59 -1.96
CA ALA A 223 -5.19 16.38 -1.87
C ALA A 223 -4.22 15.81 -0.83
N LEU A 224 -2.91 15.99 -1.05
CA LEU A 224 -1.90 15.74 -0.02
C LEU A 224 -1.85 16.90 1.00
N ASP A 225 -0.98 16.79 2.01
CA ASP A 225 -0.66 17.86 2.96
C ASP A 225 -1.85 18.32 3.83
N GLY A 226 -2.66 17.38 4.34
CA GLY A 226 -3.75 17.69 5.26
C GLY A 226 -4.22 16.47 6.04
N SER A 227 -5.46 16.53 6.56
CA SER A 227 -6.06 15.40 7.28
C SER A 227 -6.23 14.19 6.38
N VAL A 228 -5.66 13.07 6.79
CA VAL A 228 -5.71 11.79 6.04
C VAL A 228 -7.14 11.30 5.91
N LEU A 229 -7.47 10.74 4.75
CA LEU A 229 -8.76 10.09 4.49
C LEU A 229 -8.54 8.57 4.40
N PRO A 230 -8.96 7.80 5.42
CA PRO A 230 -8.96 6.34 5.35
C PRO A 230 -10.00 5.83 4.36
N VAL A 231 -9.61 4.86 3.54
CA VAL A 231 -10.43 4.28 2.48
C VAL A 231 -10.51 2.77 2.58
N MET A 232 -11.55 2.21 1.99
CA MET A 232 -11.74 0.78 1.75
C MET A 232 -12.11 0.55 0.29
N PHE A 233 -11.90 -0.68 -0.19
CA PHE A 233 -12.12 -1.04 -1.58
C PHE A 233 -13.29 -2.01 -1.70
N GLU A 234 -14.19 -1.77 -2.63
CA GLU A 234 -15.32 -2.64 -2.93
C GLU A 234 -15.18 -3.11 -4.38
N ARG A 235 -15.15 -4.42 -4.60
CA ARG A 235 -15.02 -4.97 -5.96
C ARG A 235 -16.26 -4.63 -6.79
N ASN A 236 -16.06 -4.13 -8.01
CA ASN A 236 -17.14 -3.98 -8.98
C ASN A 236 -17.46 -5.37 -9.55
N ALA A 237 -18.68 -5.85 -9.33
CA ALA A 237 -19.12 -7.21 -9.63
C ALA A 237 -19.48 -7.42 -11.11
#